data_AF-A0A3D5PCI8-F1
#
_entry.id   AF-A0A3D5PCI8-F1
#
_cell.length_a   1.000
_cell.length_b   1.000
_cell.length_c   1.000
_cell.angle_alpha   90.00
_cell.angle_beta   90.00
_cell.angle_gamma   90.00
#
_symmetry.space_group_name_H-M   'P 1'
#
loop_
_entity.id
_entity.type
_entity.pdbx_description
1 polymer ?
#
loop_
_entity_poly.entity_id
_entity_poly.type
_entity_poly.pdbx_seq_one_letter_code
_entity_poly.pdbx_strand_id
1 'polypeptide(L)'
;MDFNAKEFITQLDLFWGQLFTYNHILMKRSENEKQFGSETFTDVIDFYLTSQAQCFIKDFLLQHIGSTGMLLTARCFLEGLALKRMYENGKISDLQIELLRHQVHIIEYNYYKEFDDIADKILLVEKLEKDKDDAIKFFQKKLSDKYSEKFINNITKTNKPFLCDPHTNFRKLVGENLGEEYAKIYGLYSQAIHPSVNDFYMNEGIWQTIPEILLLILEEYMSLPQSQLTFNFYSASIYASDIARKYEDLVRQECKILIDISTVFNNFFDKNYTSDTFMSINLLISEMCTDKLLGLCEQVKSKWKIALDMFSSFYKCYITYFPHEEHFKLLEEHERVQIKRNLGQAYSTERAYSFYKTLYPNGVSQEAFEKSFLAISGYTVNEKGKTKNITNIVKDFITKFSNPTAKVSFDRSMLLDYVESQMLSHANGYMWYANRGAWGDVNNIIIGMDMCLMFILESILAMFNAHKTIEETDYYKPIINLVRNSVKRIKTICDEKIKILGVPGIVI
;
A
#
# COMPACT_ATOMS: atom_id res chain seq x y z
N MET A 1 28.27 10.85 -22.61
CA MET A 1 28.35 9.37 -22.63
C MET A 1 27.17 8.91 -23.46
N ASP A 2 27.41 8.28 -24.60
CA ASP A 2 26.33 7.66 -25.38
C ASP A 2 25.78 6.49 -24.56
N PHE A 3 24.59 6.69 -24.00
CA PHE A 3 23.90 5.68 -23.21
C PHE A 3 23.34 4.61 -24.15
N ASN A 4 23.98 3.44 -24.19
CA ASN A 4 23.44 2.30 -24.92
C ASN A 4 22.29 1.69 -24.10
N ALA A 5 21.06 2.12 -24.39
CA ALA A 5 19.86 1.67 -23.68
C ALA A 5 19.71 0.14 -23.62
N LYS A 6 20.17 -0.57 -24.66
CA LYS A 6 20.15 -2.04 -24.70
C LYS A 6 21.10 -2.65 -23.67
N GLU A 7 22.28 -2.07 -23.51
CA GLU A 7 23.27 -2.51 -22.53
C GLU A 7 22.79 -2.26 -21.11
N PHE A 8 22.18 -1.09 -20.85
CA PHE A 8 21.58 -0.78 -19.56
C PHE A 8 20.46 -1.75 -19.16
N ILE A 9 19.53 -2.05 -20.07
CA ILE A 9 18.47 -3.05 -19.81
C ILE A 9 19.07 -4.43 -19.51
N THR A 10 20.14 -4.82 -20.22
CA THR A 10 20.82 -6.10 -19.96
C THR A 10 21.48 -6.13 -18.58
N GLN A 11 22.05 -5.00 -18.13
CA GLN A 11 22.61 -4.88 -16.78
C GLN A 11 21.52 -4.96 -15.71
N LEU A 12 20.37 -4.29 -15.91
CA LEU A 12 19.23 -4.40 -15.00
C LEU A 12 18.66 -5.82 -14.92
N ASP A 13 18.59 -6.53 -16.05
CA ASP A 13 18.15 -7.93 -16.13
C ASP A 13 19.00 -8.86 -15.25
N LEU A 14 20.33 -8.71 -15.33
CA LEU A 14 21.29 -9.46 -14.53
C LEU A 14 21.21 -9.07 -13.05
N PHE A 15 21.15 -7.76 -12.77
CA PHE A 15 21.13 -7.23 -11.41
C PHE A 15 19.86 -7.62 -10.65
N TRP A 16 18.71 -7.67 -11.32
CA TRP A 16 17.47 -8.20 -10.74
C TRP A 16 17.67 -9.65 -10.25
N GLY A 17 18.34 -10.49 -11.04
CA GLY A 17 18.62 -11.87 -10.66
C GLY A 17 19.61 -12.01 -9.49
N GLN A 18 20.49 -11.03 -9.27
CA GLN A 18 21.36 -10.95 -8.09
C GLN A 18 20.56 -10.62 -6.83
N LEU A 19 19.70 -9.60 -6.92
CA LEU A 19 18.79 -9.23 -5.82
C LEU A 19 17.88 -10.39 -5.44
N PHE A 20 17.26 -11.06 -6.42
CA PHE A 20 16.36 -12.19 -6.17
C PHE A 20 17.06 -13.34 -5.46
N THR A 21 18.25 -13.74 -5.93
CA THR A 21 19.04 -14.81 -5.30
C THR A 21 19.41 -14.45 -3.87
N TYR A 22 19.85 -13.20 -3.62
CA TYR A 22 20.20 -12.76 -2.28
C TYR A 22 18.98 -12.70 -1.34
N ASN A 23 17.86 -12.14 -1.82
CA ASN A 23 16.60 -12.10 -1.09
C ASN A 23 16.11 -13.52 -0.71
N HIS A 24 16.21 -14.47 -1.64
CA HIS A 24 15.82 -15.85 -1.39
C HIS A 24 16.66 -16.52 -0.30
N ILE A 25 17.97 -16.24 -0.24
CA ILE A 25 18.86 -16.73 0.82
C ILE A 25 18.42 -16.17 2.17
N LEU A 26 18.11 -14.87 2.23
CA LEU A 26 17.64 -14.22 3.46
C LEU A 26 16.28 -14.77 3.92
N MET A 27 15.34 -15.00 3.00
CA MET A 27 14.06 -15.65 3.28
C MET A 27 14.28 -17.05 3.88
N LYS A 28 15.18 -17.87 3.30
CA LYS A 28 15.46 -19.20 3.83
C LYS A 28 16.10 -19.17 5.21
N ARG A 29 16.87 -18.13 5.51
CA ARG A 29 17.44 -17.90 6.84
C ARG A 29 16.38 -17.46 7.85
N SER A 30 15.43 -16.60 7.47
CA SER A 30 14.35 -16.17 8.35
C SER A 30 13.38 -17.32 8.69
N GLU A 31 13.18 -18.26 7.77
CA GLU A 31 12.37 -19.48 7.98
C GLU A 31 13.05 -20.54 8.86
N ASN A 32 14.35 -20.40 9.17
CA ASN A 32 15.11 -21.43 9.88
C ASN A 32 15.10 -21.21 11.40
N GLU A 33 14.24 -21.94 12.11
CA GLU A 33 14.13 -21.87 13.58
C GLU A 33 15.47 -22.10 14.31
N LYS A 34 16.37 -22.92 13.75
CA LYS A 34 17.70 -23.18 14.34
C LYS A 34 18.64 -21.96 14.27
N GLN A 35 18.34 -21.01 13.39
CA GLN A 35 19.11 -19.79 13.18
C GLN A 35 18.46 -18.57 13.85
N PHE A 36 17.33 -18.73 14.54
CA PHE A 36 16.68 -17.63 15.26
C PHE A 36 17.63 -17.02 16.31
N GLY A 37 17.79 -15.70 16.27
CA GLY A 37 18.70 -14.95 17.13
C GLY A 37 20.13 -14.83 16.60
N SER A 38 20.48 -15.52 15.51
CA SER A 38 21.79 -15.43 14.84
C SER A 38 21.81 -14.40 13.70
N GLU A 39 20.66 -13.85 13.33
CA GLU A 39 20.55 -12.80 12.32
C GLU A 39 21.13 -11.48 12.80
N THR A 40 21.77 -10.78 11.88
CA THR A 40 22.22 -9.40 12.07
C THR A 40 21.09 -8.43 11.73
N PHE A 41 21.18 -7.19 12.20
CA PHE A 41 20.24 -6.13 11.79
C PHE A 41 20.24 -5.94 10.27
N THR A 42 21.42 -6.01 9.65
CA THR A 42 21.57 -5.93 8.20
C THR A 42 20.82 -7.06 7.49
N ASP A 43 20.87 -8.30 7.98
CA ASP A 43 20.10 -9.41 7.38
C ASP A 43 18.59 -9.11 7.36
N VAL A 44 18.07 -8.61 8.49
CA VAL A 44 16.65 -8.27 8.67
C VAL A 44 16.21 -7.17 7.71
N ILE A 45 16.99 -6.08 7.64
CA ILE A 45 16.66 -4.93 6.80
C ILE A 45 16.93 -5.21 5.32
N ASP A 46 17.99 -5.93 4.97
CA ASP A 46 18.27 -6.30 3.59
C ASP A 46 17.24 -7.27 3.03
N PHE A 47 16.63 -8.13 3.86
CA PHE A 47 15.52 -8.96 3.38
C PHE A 47 14.38 -8.07 2.89
N TYR A 48 14.02 -7.05 3.67
CA TYR A 48 13.01 -6.06 3.30
C TYR A 48 13.43 -5.24 2.07
N LEU A 49 14.62 -4.64 2.08
CA LEU A 49 15.10 -3.74 1.05
C LEU A 49 15.26 -4.43 -0.31
N THR A 50 15.80 -5.64 -0.33
CA THR A 50 16.00 -6.39 -1.58
C THR A 50 14.66 -6.82 -2.20
N SER A 51 13.63 -7.07 -1.37
CA SER A 51 12.26 -7.28 -1.85
C SER A 51 11.67 -6.02 -2.51
N GLN A 52 11.90 -4.84 -1.93
CA GLN A 52 11.50 -3.58 -2.57
C GLN A 52 12.31 -3.34 -3.85
N ALA A 53 13.64 -3.49 -3.81
CA ALA A 53 14.51 -3.25 -4.94
C ALA A 53 14.19 -4.14 -6.15
N GLN A 54 13.99 -5.46 -5.94
CA GLN A 54 13.64 -6.36 -7.03
C GLN A 54 12.27 -6.03 -7.64
N CYS A 55 11.29 -5.62 -6.84
CA CYS A 55 10.00 -5.17 -7.35
C CYS A 55 10.15 -3.90 -8.20
N PHE A 56 10.89 -2.91 -7.70
CA PHE A 56 11.11 -1.64 -8.39
C PHE A 56 11.81 -1.81 -9.75
N ILE A 57 12.82 -2.68 -9.81
CA ILE A 57 13.54 -2.97 -11.06
C ILE A 57 12.65 -3.77 -12.02
N LYS A 58 11.87 -4.73 -11.52
CA LYS A 58 10.84 -5.41 -12.31
C LYS A 58 9.87 -4.40 -12.93
N ASP A 59 9.37 -3.44 -12.15
CA ASP A 59 8.44 -2.41 -12.63
C ASP A 59 9.08 -1.53 -13.71
N PHE A 60 10.36 -1.21 -13.56
CA PHE A 60 11.12 -0.49 -14.59
C PHE A 60 11.26 -1.31 -15.88
N LEU A 61 11.62 -2.59 -15.78
CA LEU A 61 11.79 -3.50 -16.92
C LEU A 61 10.47 -3.77 -17.66
N LEU A 62 9.36 -3.89 -16.93
CA LEU A 62 8.02 -4.13 -17.47
C LEU A 62 7.25 -2.84 -17.81
N GLN A 63 7.85 -1.67 -17.62
CA GLN A 63 7.27 -0.36 -17.90
C GLN A 63 5.98 -0.07 -17.12
N HIS A 64 5.90 -0.46 -15.85
CA HIS A 64 4.80 -0.11 -14.93
C HIS A 64 4.91 1.35 -14.39
N ILE A 65 5.57 2.23 -15.14
CA ILE A 65 5.66 3.67 -14.82
C ILE A 65 4.24 4.26 -14.78
N GLY A 66 3.97 5.10 -13.78
CA GLY A 66 2.62 5.62 -13.53
C GLY A 66 1.92 4.95 -12.36
N SER A 67 2.32 3.72 -11.98
CA SER A 67 1.64 3.00 -10.91
C SER A 67 2.03 3.49 -9.51
N THR A 68 1.03 3.72 -8.65
CA THR A 68 1.25 4.08 -7.24
C THR A 68 1.92 2.96 -6.44
N GLY A 69 1.86 1.70 -6.89
CA GLY A 69 2.61 0.59 -6.30
C GLY A 69 4.12 0.76 -6.46
N MET A 70 4.59 1.23 -7.62
CA MET A 70 6.01 1.54 -7.82
C MET A 70 6.50 2.65 -6.87
N LEU A 71 5.66 3.66 -6.59
CA LEU A 71 5.96 4.73 -5.63
C LEU A 71 5.98 4.21 -4.19
N LEU A 72 5.13 3.24 -3.84
CA LEU A 72 5.20 2.55 -2.55
C LEU A 72 6.54 1.88 -2.38
N THR A 73 6.97 1.11 -3.38
CA THR A 73 8.22 0.39 -3.37
C THR A 73 9.41 1.33 -3.17
N ALA A 74 9.43 2.45 -3.90
CA ALA A 74 10.45 3.49 -3.74
C ALA A 74 10.44 4.13 -2.34
N ARG A 75 9.25 4.44 -1.81
CA ARG A 75 9.09 5.01 -0.46
C ARG A 75 9.61 4.06 0.61
N CYS A 76 9.23 2.79 0.51
CA CYS A 76 9.65 1.72 1.41
C CYS A 76 11.16 1.48 1.34
N PHE A 77 11.76 1.55 0.14
CA PHE A 77 13.20 1.46 -0.03
C PHE A 77 13.94 2.60 0.70
N LEU A 78 13.53 3.86 0.50
CA LEU A 78 14.12 5.00 1.21
C LEU A 78 14.02 4.85 2.74
N GLU A 79 12.89 4.35 3.23
CA GLU A 79 12.69 4.09 4.66
C GLU A 79 13.69 3.06 5.20
N GLY A 80 13.78 1.89 4.55
CA GLY A 80 14.70 0.83 4.98
C GLY A 80 16.17 1.25 4.85
N LEU A 81 16.52 1.99 3.80
CA LEU A 81 17.88 2.44 3.56
C LEU A 81 18.31 3.45 4.63
N ALA A 82 17.41 4.37 5.01
CA ALA A 82 17.66 5.29 6.11
C ALA A 82 17.93 4.56 7.43
N LEU A 83 17.23 3.46 7.70
CA LEU A 83 17.46 2.63 8.88
C LEU A 83 18.79 1.87 8.82
N LYS A 84 19.15 1.36 7.64
CA LYS A 84 20.44 0.72 7.42
C LYS A 84 21.58 1.71 7.65
N ARG A 85 21.49 2.93 7.11
CA ARG A 85 22.44 4.01 7.39
C ARG A 85 22.47 4.42 8.87
N MET A 86 21.33 4.43 9.54
CA MET A 86 21.27 4.70 10.99
C MET A 86 22.04 3.65 11.79
N TYR A 87 21.93 2.37 11.43
CA TYR A 87 22.69 1.28 12.04
C TYR A 87 24.19 1.37 11.74
N GLU A 88 24.57 1.58 10.48
CA GLU A 88 25.97 1.72 10.04
C GLU A 88 26.70 2.88 10.76
N ASN A 89 25.96 3.94 11.09
CA ASN A 89 26.46 5.08 11.87
C ASN A 89 26.47 4.83 13.39
N GLY A 90 26.20 3.62 13.86
CA GLY A 90 26.24 3.24 15.28
C GLY A 90 25.10 3.82 16.13
N LYS A 91 24.02 4.30 15.51
CA LYS A 91 22.87 4.90 16.23
C LYS A 91 21.83 3.87 16.68
N ILE A 92 22.01 2.59 16.33
CA ILE A 92 21.18 1.47 16.78
C ILE A 92 22.04 0.54 17.63
N SER A 93 21.65 0.39 18.89
CA SER A 93 22.35 -0.45 19.88
C SER A 93 21.97 -1.93 19.78
N ASP A 94 22.83 -2.82 20.25
CA ASP A 94 22.55 -4.26 20.37
C ASP A 94 21.26 -4.54 21.14
N LEU A 95 20.98 -3.74 22.19
CA LEU A 95 19.73 -3.83 22.94
C LEU A 95 18.50 -3.54 22.07
N GLN A 96 18.57 -2.55 21.17
CA GLN A 96 17.47 -2.26 20.26
C GLN A 96 17.26 -3.39 19.25
N ILE A 97 18.34 -4.03 18.78
CA ILE A 97 18.28 -5.20 17.90
C ILE A 97 17.66 -6.40 18.63
N GLU A 98 18.04 -6.63 19.89
CA GLU A 98 17.47 -7.68 20.72
C GLU A 98 15.96 -7.46 20.95
N LEU A 99 15.53 -6.22 21.19
CA LEU A 99 14.12 -5.86 21.36
C LEU A 99 13.31 -5.98 20.07
N LEU A 100 13.92 -5.69 18.91
CA LEU A 100 13.30 -5.85 17.59
C LEU A 100 12.74 -7.25 17.38
N ARG A 101 13.47 -8.29 17.81
CA ARG A 101 13.08 -9.71 17.70
C ARG A 101 11.77 -10.01 18.42
N HIS A 102 11.58 -9.42 19.60
CA HIS A 102 10.42 -9.67 20.45
C HIS A 102 9.24 -8.75 20.11
N GLN A 103 9.48 -7.67 19.40
CA GLN A 103 8.47 -6.66 19.10
C GLN A 103 7.35 -7.22 18.20
N VAL A 104 7.65 -8.20 17.34
CA VAL A 104 6.67 -8.81 16.42
C VAL A 104 5.46 -9.35 17.18
N HIS A 105 5.67 -9.94 18.35
CA HIS A 105 4.58 -10.49 19.16
C HIS A 105 3.66 -9.42 19.73
N ILE A 106 4.21 -8.24 20.06
CA ILE A 106 3.42 -7.08 20.48
C ILE A 106 2.61 -6.54 19.28
N ILE A 107 3.24 -6.45 18.10
CA ILE A 107 2.59 -6.03 16.86
C ILE A 107 1.43 -6.97 16.54
N GLU A 108 1.69 -8.27 16.40
CA GLU A 108 0.69 -9.29 16.07
C GLU A 108 -0.48 -9.27 17.05
N TYR A 109 -0.23 -9.26 18.37
CA TYR A 109 -1.31 -9.19 19.34
C TYR A 109 -2.15 -7.92 19.21
N ASN A 110 -1.51 -6.76 19.04
CA ASN A 110 -2.23 -5.48 18.95
C ASN A 110 -3.15 -5.39 17.73
N TYR A 111 -2.79 -6.05 16.63
CA TYR A 111 -3.63 -6.11 15.44
C TYR A 111 -4.65 -7.25 15.48
N TYR A 112 -4.22 -8.46 15.83
CA TYR A 112 -5.06 -9.64 15.74
C TYR A 112 -6.10 -9.78 16.84
N LYS A 113 -5.93 -9.10 17.99
CA LYS A 113 -6.98 -9.04 19.02
C LYS A 113 -8.28 -8.40 18.54
N GLU A 114 -8.25 -7.63 17.45
CA GLU A 114 -9.47 -7.09 16.81
C GLU A 114 -10.25 -8.15 16.00
N PHE A 115 -9.77 -9.40 15.98
CA PHE A 115 -10.32 -10.54 15.25
C PHE A 115 -10.74 -11.70 16.15
N ASP A 116 -11.14 -11.40 17.38
CA ASP A 116 -11.65 -12.37 18.36
C ASP A 116 -12.80 -13.24 17.83
N ASP A 117 -13.66 -12.68 16.98
CA ASP A 117 -14.78 -13.35 16.30
C ASP A 117 -14.37 -14.49 15.33
N ILE A 118 -13.13 -14.46 14.83
CA ILE A 118 -12.58 -15.49 13.93
C ILE A 118 -11.25 -16.06 14.39
N ALA A 119 -10.77 -15.68 15.58
CA ALA A 119 -9.41 -15.96 16.03
C ALA A 119 -9.11 -17.46 16.09
N ASP A 120 -10.10 -18.28 16.46
CA ASP A 120 -10.01 -19.75 16.50
C ASP A 120 -9.75 -20.40 15.13
N LYS A 121 -10.00 -19.68 14.04
CA LYS A 121 -9.82 -20.17 12.67
C LYS A 121 -8.50 -19.75 12.03
N ILE A 122 -7.88 -18.69 12.56
CA ILE A 122 -6.69 -18.07 11.96
C ILE A 122 -5.47 -18.12 12.89
N LEU A 123 -5.66 -18.30 14.20
CA LEU A 123 -4.62 -18.14 15.21
C LEU A 123 -4.74 -19.17 16.34
N LEU A 124 -3.64 -19.34 17.06
CA LEU A 124 -3.63 -19.98 18.37
C LEU A 124 -3.69 -18.88 19.44
N VAL A 125 -4.89 -18.56 19.93
CA VAL A 125 -5.14 -17.41 20.84
C VAL A 125 -4.26 -17.45 22.08
N GLU A 126 -4.16 -18.61 22.72
CA GLU A 126 -3.32 -18.82 23.91
C GLU A 126 -1.84 -18.53 23.64
N LYS A 127 -1.36 -18.88 22.44
CA LYS A 127 0.01 -18.58 22.02
C LYS A 127 0.20 -17.08 21.81
N LEU A 128 -0.73 -16.42 21.12
CA LEU A 128 -0.68 -14.98 20.84
C LEU A 128 -0.62 -14.16 22.14
N GLU A 129 -1.45 -14.51 23.14
CA GLU A 129 -1.44 -13.85 24.44
C GLU A 129 -0.14 -14.08 25.20
N LYS A 130 0.34 -15.33 25.22
CA LYS A 130 1.59 -15.71 25.89
C LYS A 130 2.79 -15.00 25.27
N ASP A 131 2.92 -15.03 23.94
CA ASP A 131 4.03 -14.42 23.21
C ASP A 131 4.09 -12.90 23.48
N LYS A 132 2.92 -12.24 23.53
CA LYS A 132 2.81 -10.82 23.91
C LYS A 132 3.20 -10.57 25.37
N ASP A 133 2.73 -11.39 26.31
CA ASP A 133 3.06 -11.22 27.73
C ASP A 133 4.56 -11.41 27.98
N ASP A 134 5.16 -12.42 27.35
CA ASP A 134 6.60 -12.69 27.45
C ASP A 134 7.42 -11.58 26.80
N ALA A 135 6.98 -11.04 25.65
CA ALA A 135 7.60 -9.85 25.05
C ALA A 135 7.49 -8.61 25.95
N ILE A 136 6.33 -8.33 26.56
CA ILE A 136 6.17 -7.18 27.48
C ILE A 136 7.09 -7.32 28.69
N LYS A 137 7.13 -8.51 29.33
CA LYS A 137 8.04 -8.77 30.45
C LYS A 137 9.50 -8.58 30.04
N PHE A 138 9.86 -9.01 28.84
CA PHE A 138 11.20 -8.82 28.28
C PHE A 138 11.55 -7.34 28.12
N PHE A 139 10.67 -6.55 27.51
CA PHE A 139 10.83 -5.10 27.38
C PHE A 139 10.96 -4.42 28.75
N GLN A 140 10.06 -4.73 29.69
CA GLN A 140 10.11 -4.19 31.05
C GLN A 140 11.43 -4.50 31.74
N LYS A 141 11.88 -5.76 31.70
CA LYS A 141 13.15 -6.19 32.29
C LYS A 141 14.33 -5.42 31.68
N LYS A 142 14.41 -5.35 30.36
CA LYS A 142 15.57 -4.77 29.65
C LYS A 142 15.62 -3.25 29.66
N LEU A 143 14.48 -2.58 29.84
CA LEU A 143 14.38 -1.12 29.78
C LEU A 143 14.22 -0.45 31.15
N SER A 144 13.91 -1.20 32.21
CA SER A 144 13.62 -0.66 33.55
C SER A 144 14.73 0.21 34.14
N ASP A 145 15.99 -0.10 33.86
CA ASP A 145 17.14 0.68 34.35
C ASP A 145 17.30 2.04 33.64
N LYS A 146 16.73 2.19 32.43
CA LYS A 146 16.93 3.36 31.57
C LYS A 146 15.70 4.25 31.44
N TYR A 147 14.49 3.67 31.53
CA TYR A 147 13.25 4.36 31.25
C TYR A 147 12.22 4.15 32.34
N SER A 148 11.39 5.18 32.56
CA SER A 148 10.24 5.07 33.45
C SER A 148 9.24 4.01 32.97
N GLU A 149 8.54 3.38 33.90
CA GLU A 149 7.46 2.43 33.60
C GLU A 149 6.41 3.02 32.64
N LYS A 150 6.07 4.31 32.81
CA LYS A 150 5.16 5.03 31.91
C LYS A 150 5.68 5.07 30.47
N PHE A 151 6.97 5.30 30.28
CA PHE A 151 7.58 5.35 28.95
C PHE A 151 7.64 3.95 28.30
N ILE A 152 8.01 2.93 29.08
CA ILE A 152 8.00 1.53 28.62
C ILE A 152 6.58 1.12 28.20
N ASN A 153 5.57 1.46 29.00
CA ASN A 153 4.17 1.22 28.67
C ASN A 153 3.73 1.98 27.41
N ASN A 154 4.27 3.17 27.14
CA ASN A 154 3.99 3.87 25.88
C ASN A 154 4.59 3.13 24.69
N ILE A 155 5.82 2.61 24.80
CA ILE A 155 6.44 1.79 23.75
C ILE A 155 5.55 0.57 23.47
N THR A 156 5.30 -0.27 24.48
CA THR A 156 4.63 -1.56 24.31
C THR A 156 3.14 -1.48 23.94
N LYS A 157 2.50 -0.31 24.11
CA LYS A 157 1.12 -0.07 23.67
C LYS A 157 1.00 0.37 22.22
N THR A 158 2.10 0.72 21.56
CA THR A 158 2.05 1.14 20.16
C THR A 158 1.92 -0.08 19.24
N ASN A 159 1.31 0.13 18.08
CA ASN A 159 1.25 -0.90 17.04
C ASN A 159 2.60 -1.09 16.32
N LYS A 160 3.59 -0.23 16.62
CA LYS A 160 4.94 -0.25 16.05
C LYS A 160 5.94 0.21 17.13
N PRO A 161 6.26 -0.63 18.13
CA PRO A 161 7.24 -0.34 19.20
C PRO A 161 8.70 -0.33 18.69
N PHE A 162 8.93 0.34 17.56
CA PHE A 162 10.11 0.19 16.73
C PHE A 162 11.33 0.89 17.33
N LEU A 163 12.40 0.14 17.56
CA LEU A 163 13.68 0.63 18.11
C LEU A 163 13.53 1.41 19.43
N CYS A 164 12.53 1.07 20.26
CA CYS A 164 12.17 1.76 21.50
C CYS A 164 11.64 3.19 21.34
N ASP A 165 11.21 3.58 20.13
CA ASP A 165 10.52 4.85 19.91
C ASP A 165 9.00 4.61 19.87
N PRO A 166 8.21 5.21 20.78
CA PRO A 166 6.76 5.10 20.72
C PRO A 166 6.13 5.83 19.52
N HIS A 167 6.85 6.77 18.89
CA HIS A 167 6.31 7.62 17.82
C HIS A 167 7.33 7.85 16.70
N THR A 168 7.72 6.77 16.02
CA THR A 168 8.66 6.83 14.90
C THR A 168 8.16 7.75 13.77
N ASN A 169 8.98 8.74 13.42
CA ASN A 169 8.74 9.62 12.27
C ASN A 169 9.70 9.26 11.13
N PHE A 170 9.21 8.48 10.16
CA PHE A 170 10.02 8.01 9.04
C PHE A 170 10.54 9.13 8.11
N ARG A 171 9.77 10.22 7.89
CA ARG A 171 10.27 11.36 7.10
C ARG A 171 11.49 11.99 7.78
N LYS A 172 11.44 12.13 9.12
CA LYS A 172 12.57 12.63 9.90
C LYS A 172 13.76 11.68 9.81
N LEU A 173 13.54 10.37 9.95
CA LEU A 173 14.60 9.36 9.81
C LEU A 173 15.28 9.41 8.45
N VAL A 174 14.51 9.54 7.37
CA VAL A 174 15.04 9.73 6.01
C VAL A 174 15.87 11.01 5.92
N GLY A 175 15.36 12.13 6.43
CA GLY A 175 16.09 13.41 6.43
C GLY A 175 17.41 13.36 7.20
N GLU A 176 17.42 12.70 8.36
CA GLU A 176 18.60 12.62 9.23
C GLU A 176 19.68 11.64 8.75
N ASN A 177 19.33 10.67 7.90
CA ASN A 177 20.26 9.60 7.50
C ASN A 177 20.51 9.52 5.98
N LEU A 178 19.65 10.10 5.15
CA LEU A 178 19.83 10.20 3.69
C LEU A 178 19.89 11.66 3.22
N GLY A 179 19.29 12.60 3.95
CA GLY A 179 19.29 14.03 3.63
C GLY A 179 17.90 14.58 3.29
N GLU A 180 17.76 15.90 3.33
CA GLU A 180 16.45 16.57 3.19
C GLU A 180 15.83 16.42 1.80
N GLU A 181 16.63 16.31 0.72
CA GLU A 181 16.08 16.05 -0.62
C GLU A 181 15.38 14.69 -0.70
N TYR A 182 15.98 13.62 -0.16
CA TYR A 182 15.29 12.33 -0.04
C TYR A 182 14.10 12.37 0.91
N ALA A 183 14.12 13.23 1.93
CA ALA A 183 12.96 13.42 2.81
C ALA A 183 11.77 14.07 2.09
N LYS A 184 12.03 15.00 1.16
CA LYS A 184 11.00 15.58 0.27
C LYS A 184 10.45 14.53 -0.68
N ILE A 185 11.31 13.75 -1.35
CA ILE A 185 10.91 12.67 -2.25
C ILE A 185 10.06 11.63 -1.50
N TYR A 186 10.52 11.19 -0.31
CA TYR A 186 9.77 10.31 0.58
C TYR A 186 8.39 10.88 0.92
N GLY A 187 8.30 12.19 1.20
CA GLY A 187 7.04 12.88 1.49
C GLY A 187 6.09 12.87 0.28
N LEU A 188 6.59 13.12 -0.92
CA LEU A 188 5.81 13.05 -2.16
C LEU A 188 5.27 11.64 -2.42
N TYR A 189 6.13 10.62 -2.34
CA TYR A 189 5.70 9.24 -2.51
C TYR A 189 4.69 8.82 -1.45
N SER A 190 4.90 9.25 -0.19
CA SER A 190 3.92 9.03 0.89
C SER A 190 2.56 9.65 0.57
N GLN A 191 2.53 10.86 0.00
CA GLN A 191 1.27 11.49 -0.41
C GLN A 191 0.60 10.74 -1.56
N ALA A 192 1.38 10.23 -2.52
CA ALA A 192 0.85 9.52 -3.69
C ALA A 192 0.23 8.15 -3.38
N ILE A 193 0.70 7.46 -2.34
CA ILE A 193 0.18 6.15 -1.91
C ILE A 193 -0.97 6.23 -0.89
N HIS A 194 -1.39 7.45 -0.55
CA HIS A 194 -2.51 7.74 0.34
C HIS A 194 -3.66 8.37 -0.46
N PRO A 195 -4.88 8.47 0.13
CA PRO A 195 -6.03 9.07 -0.52
C PRO A 195 -5.71 10.44 -1.12
N SER A 196 -5.98 10.55 -2.40
CA SER A 196 -5.63 11.65 -3.29
C SER A 196 -6.70 11.75 -4.37
N VAL A 197 -6.57 12.71 -5.30
CA VAL A 197 -7.39 12.75 -6.50
C VAL A 197 -6.97 11.71 -7.54
N ASN A 198 -6.01 10.84 -7.20
CA ASN A 198 -5.57 9.68 -7.99
C ASN A 198 -4.98 10.04 -9.37
N ASP A 199 -4.42 11.24 -9.53
CA ASP A 199 -3.87 11.75 -10.80
C ASP A 199 -2.33 11.72 -10.87
N PHE A 200 -1.66 11.16 -9.85
CA PHE A 200 -0.19 11.10 -9.75
C PHE A 200 0.46 10.40 -10.95
N TYR A 201 -0.25 9.52 -11.65
CA TYR A 201 0.24 8.90 -12.89
C TYR A 201 0.56 9.93 -14.00
N MET A 202 -0.03 11.13 -13.94
CA MET A 202 0.25 12.25 -14.85
C MET A 202 1.27 13.26 -14.30
N ASN A 203 1.74 13.09 -13.06
CA ASN A 203 2.63 14.05 -12.42
C ASN A 203 4.07 13.87 -12.90
N GLU A 204 4.47 14.54 -13.98
CA GLU A 204 5.83 14.42 -14.53
C GLU A 204 6.94 14.66 -13.50
N GLY A 205 6.72 15.59 -12.56
CA GLY A 205 7.68 15.91 -11.51
C GLY A 205 7.99 14.74 -10.57
N ILE A 206 6.99 13.91 -10.23
CA ILE A 206 7.22 12.72 -9.39
C ILE A 206 7.90 11.59 -10.17
N TRP A 207 7.62 11.47 -11.47
CA TRP A 207 8.24 10.42 -12.29
C TRP A 207 9.67 10.74 -12.68
N GLN A 208 10.04 12.02 -12.72
CA GLN A 208 11.42 12.47 -12.91
C GLN A 208 12.35 12.09 -11.75
N THR A 209 11.83 11.75 -10.56
CA THR A 209 12.64 11.29 -9.41
C THR A 209 12.92 9.79 -9.43
N ILE A 210 12.27 9.00 -10.31
CA ILE A 210 12.45 7.54 -10.40
C ILE A 210 13.89 7.12 -10.73
N PRO A 211 14.60 7.75 -11.70
CA PRO A 211 15.98 7.39 -12.00
C PRO A 211 16.92 7.54 -10.80
N GLU A 212 16.67 8.51 -9.93
CA GLU A 212 17.47 8.73 -8.72
C GLU A 212 17.33 7.56 -7.73
N ILE A 213 16.10 7.04 -7.57
CA ILE A 213 15.86 5.85 -6.74
C ILE A 213 16.53 4.61 -7.34
N LEU A 214 16.50 4.47 -8.66
CA LEU A 214 17.17 3.37 -9.35
C LEU A 214 18.68 3.41 -9.11
N LEU A 215 19.30 4.59 -9.21
CA LEU A 215 20.73 4.78 -8.93
C LEU A 215 21.07 4.41 -7.49
N LEU A 216 20.28 4.85 -6.51
CA LEU A 216 20.48 4.46 -5.11
C LEU A 216 20.43 2.94 -4.90
N ILE A 217 19.47 2.26 -5.54
CA ILE A 217 19.35 0.80 -5.46
C ILE A 217 20.60 0.13 -6.06
N LEU A 218 21.04 0.59 -7.22
CA LEU A 218 22.22 0.06 -7.90
C LEU A 218 23.48 0.25 -7.06
N GLU A 219 23.68 1.45 -6.51
CA GLU A 219 24.82 1.76 -5.64
C GLU A 219 24.83 0.90 -4.36
N GLU A 220 23.66 0.71 -3.73
CA GLU A 220 23.55 -0.06 -2.49
C GLU A 220 23.93 -1.53 -2.66
N TYR A 221 23.59 -2.13 -3.80
CA TYR A 221 23.75 -3.57 -4.03
C TYR A 221 24.70 -3.93 -5.18
N MET A 222 25.50 -2.98 -5.68
CA MET A 222 26.44 -3.21 -6.79
C MET A 222 27.48 -4.32 -6.51
N SER A 223 27.76 -4.60 -5.24
CA SER A 223 28.73 -5.60 -4.81
C SER A 223 28.13 -7.00 -4.62
N LEU A 224 26.84 -7.20 -4.94
CA LEU A 224 26.24 -8.53 -4.84
C LEU A 224 26.95 -9.53 -5.77
N PRO A 225 27.13 -10.79 -5.35
CA PRO A 225 27.71 -11.81 -6.20
C PRO A 225 26.91 -12.00 -7.49
N GLN A 226 27.60 -12.39 -8.55
CA GLN A 226 26.93 -12.75 -9.81
C GLN A 226 25.94 -13.89 -9.59
N SER A 227 24.75 -13.74 -10.16
CA SER A 227 23.70 -14.75 -10.17
C SER A 227 23.69 -15.46 -11.52
N GLN A 228 23.36 -16.75 -11.52
CA GLN A 228 23.04 -17.48 -12.75
C GLN A 228 21.62 -17.17 -13.25
N LEU A 229 20.80 -16.56 -12.41
CA LEU A 229 19.44 -16.15 -12.74
C LEU A 229 19.45 -14.74 -13.34
N THR A 230 18.58 -14.50 -14.33
CA THR A 230 18.22 -13.16 -14.80
C THR A 230 16.70 -12.99 -14.78
N PHE A 231 16.22 -11.75 -14.81
CA PHE A 231 14.79 -11.48 -14.86
C PHE A 231 14.12 -12.13 -16.08
N ASN A 232 14.69 -11.98 -17.28
CA ASN A 232 14.16 -12.53 -18.52
C ASN A 232 14.07 -14.07 -18.47
N PHE A 233 15.10 -14.74 -17.95
CA PHE A 233 15.08 -16.19 -17.82
C PHE A 233 14.00 -16.66 -16.83
N TYR A 234 13.91 -16.00 -15.67
CA TYR A 234 12.93 -16.32 -14.64
C TYR A 234 11.50 -16.07 -15.15
N SER A 235 11.25 -14.87 -15.69
CA SER A 235 9.97 -14.47 -16.26
C SER A 235 9.54 -15.40 -17.39
N ALA A 236 10.41 -15.71 -18.36
CA ALA A 236 10.10 -16.65 -19.44
C ALA A 236 9.69 -18.04 -18.92
N SER A 237 10.30 -18.50 -17.82
CA SER A 237 9.95 -19.78 -17.20
C SER A 237 8.55 -19.76 -16.57
N ILE A 238 8.17 -18.66 -15.91
CA ILE A 238 6.81 -18.47 -15.38
C ILE A 238 5.78 -18.44 -16.52
N TYR A 239 6.05 -17.60 -17.52
CA TYR A 239 5.14 -17.39 -18.64
C TYR A 239 5.11 -18.55 -19.64
N ALA A 240 5.92 -19.60 -19.46
CA ALA A 240 5.77 -20.87 -20.17
C ALA A 240 4.48 -21.61 -19.77
N SER A 241 3.94 -21.33 -18.58
CA SER A 241 2.68 -21.89 -18.08
C SER A 241 1.44 -21.31 -18.79
N ASP A 242 0.57 -22.19 -19.31
CA ASP A 242 -0.73 -21.79 -19.87
C ASP A 242 -1.61 -21.07 -18.85
N ILE A 243 -1.53 -21.49 -17.58
CA ILE A 243 -2.34 -20.92 -16.50
C ILE A 243 -1.88 -19.48 -16.20
N ALA A 244 -0.56 -19.25 -16.15
CA ALA A 244 0.00 -17.92 -15.93
C ALA A 244 -0.41 -16.96 -17.06
N ARG A 245 -0.27 -17.39 -18.32
CA ARG A 245 -0.70 -16.60 -19.49
C ARG A 245 -2.21 -16.34 -19.49
N LYS A 246 -3.04 -17.32 -19.12
CA LYS A 246 -4.50 -17.15 -19.02
C LYS A 246 -4.86 -16.14 -17.93
N TYR A 247 -4.20 -16.21 -16.77
CA TYR A 247 -4.43 -15.26 -15.68
C TYR A 247 -4.06 -13.83 -16.09
N GLU A 248 -2.87 -13.63 -16.67
CA GLU A 248 -2.45 -12.32 -17.18
C GLU A 248 -3.42 -11.78 -18.24
N ASP A 249 -3.89 -12.62 -19.17
CA ASP A 249 -4.84 -12.18 -20.19
C ASP A 249 -6.17 -11.72 -19.57
N LEU A 250 -6.68 -12.42 -18.55
CA LEU A 250 -7.88 -12.00 -17.82
C LEU A 250 -7.69 -10.64 -17.15
N VAL A 251 -6.55 -10.42 -16.50
CA VAL A 251 -6.22 -9.13 -15.89
C VAL A 251 -6.11 -8.04 -16.96
N ARG A 252 -5.45 -8.32 -18.09
CA ARG A 252 -5.35 -7.36 -19.21
C ARG A 252 -6.71 -6.99 -19.77
N GLN A 253 -7.64 -7.94 -19.88
CA GLN A 253 -9.01 -7.66 -20.30
C GLN A 253 -9.76 -6.77 -19.29
N GLU A 254 -9.55 -6.99 -17.99
CA GLU A 254 -10.09 -6.14 -16.93
C GLU A 254 -9.51 -4.72 -17.01
N CYS A 255 -8.19 -4.56 -17.11
CA CYS A 255 -7.53 -3.27 -17.26
C CYS A 255 -8.05 -2.51 -18.49
N LYS A 256 -8.27 -3.19 -19.62
CA LYS A 256 -8.86 -2.57 -20.82
C LYS A 256 -10.25 -2.00 -20.54
N ILE A 257 -11.09 -2.72 -19.80
CA ILE A 257 -12.43 -2.23 -19.42
C ILE A 257 -12.33 -0.96 -18.57
N LEU A 258 -11.37 -0.89 -17.65
CA LEU A 258 -11.15 0.30 -16.82
C LEU A 258 -10.67 1.49 -17.64
N ILE A 259 -9.77 1.27 -18.61
CA ILE A 259 -9.30 2.30 -19.53
C ILE A 259 -10.46 2.82 -20.40
N ASP A 260 -11.31 1.92 -20.91
CA ASP A 260 -12.49 2.29 -21.71
C ASP A 260 -13.46 3.16 -20.88
N ILE A 261 -13.69 2.80 -19.61
CA ILE A 261 -14.49 3.62 -18.68
C ILE A 261 -13.85 4.99 -18.45
N SER A 262 -12.56 5.01 -18.10
CA SER A 262 -11.81 6.24 -17.85
C SER A 262 -11.86 7.20 -19.06
N THR A 263 -11.69 6.67 -20.27
CA THR A 263 -11.75 7.44 -21.52
C THR A 263 -13.12 8.06 -21.74
N VAL A 264 -14.20 7.30 -21.55
CA VAL A 264 -15.56 7.85 -21.73
C VAL A 264 -15.88 8.90 -20.67
N PHE A 265 -15.51 8.70 -19.42
CA PHE A 265 -15.69 9.73 -18.39
C PHE A 265 -14.91 11.01 -18.71
N ASN A 266 -13.67 10.88 -19.20
CA ASN A 266 -12.85 12.03 -19.59
C ASN A 266 -13.50 12.80 -20.75
N ASN A 267 -14.04 12.11 -21.75
CA ASN A 267 -14.76 12.76 -22.85
C ASN A 267 -16.03 13.52 -22.41
N PHE A 268 -16.63 13.15 -21.27
CA PHE A 268 -17.83 13.81 -20.73
C PHE A 268 -17.50 14.94 -19.76
N PHE A 269 -16.43 14.81 -18.98
CA PHE A 269 -16.16 15.67 -17.83
C PHE A 269 -14.76 16.28 -17.81
N ASP A 270 -13.99 16.12 -18.90
CA ASP A 270 -12.56 16.41 -18.96
C ASP A 270 -11.80 15.71 -17.81
N LYS A 271 -10.78 16.37 -17.24
CA LYS A 271 -10.07 15.85 -16.06
C LYS A 271 -11.03 15.70 -14.88
N ASN A 272 -11.21 14.47 -14.41
CA ASN A 272 -12.17 14.16 -13.34
C ASN A 272 -11.71 12.97 -12.48
N TYR A 273 -12.24 12.93 -11.26
CA TYR A 273 -11.84 11.96 -10.25
C TYR A 273 -12.11 10.50 -10.66
N THR A 274 -13.19 10.24 -11.40
CA THR A 274 -13.56 8.88 -11.82
C THR A 274 -12.58 8.34 -12.85
N SER A 275 -12.23 9.14 -13.85
CA SER A 275 -11.22 8.79 -14.86
C SER A 275 -9.86 8.53 -14.21
N ASP A 276 -9.41 9.42 -13.33
CA ASP A 276 -8.12 9.33 -12.65
C ASP A 276 -8.07 8.10 -11.72
N THR A 277 -9.16 7.82 -11.00
CA THR A 277 -9.30 6.64 -10.13
C THR A 277 -9.23 5.35 -10.92
N PHE A 278 -9.99 5.19 -12.02
CA PHE A 278 -9.90 3.98 -12.84
C PHE A 278 -8.57 3.86 -13.59
N MET A 279 -7.92 4.98 -13.91
CA MET A 279 -6.58 4.96 -14.47
C MET A 279 -5.56 4.43 -13.44
N SER A 280 -5.58 4.96 -12.23
CA SER A 280 -4.71 4.52 -11.15
C SER A 280 -4.96 3.06 -10.72
N ILE A 281 -6.23 2.63 -10.67
CA ILE A 281 -6.57 1.23 -10.36
C ILE A 281 -6.01 0.27 -11.42
N ASN A 282 -6.14 0.58 -12.71
CA ASN A 282 -5.66 -0.36 -13.74
C ASN A 282 -4.14 -0.51 -13.72
N LEU A 283 -3.40 0.58 -13.46
CA LEU A 283 -1.95 0.54 -13.33
C LEU A 283 -1.55 -0.34 -12.14
N LEU A 284 -2.22 -0.17 -11.00
CA LEU A 284 -1.98 -0.97 -9.79
C LEU A 284 -2.33 -2.45 -9.98
N ILE A 285 -3.48 -2.77 -10.59
CA ILE A 285 -3.88 -4.16 -10.86
C ILE A 285 -2.89 -4.84 -11.81
N SER A 286 -2.45 -4.12 -12.86
CA SER A 286 -1.47 -4.65 -13.81
C SER A 286 -0.13 -4.96 -13.13
N GLU A 287 0.32 -4.08 -12.23
CA GLU A 287 1.53 -4.29 -11.45
C GLU A 287 1.38 -5.50 -10.50
N MET A 288 0.30 -5.56 -9.71
CA MET A 288 0.03 -6.64 -8.77
C MET A 288 -0.12 -8.00 -9.46
N CYS A 289 -0.58 -8.03 -10.72
CA CYS A 289 -0.63 -9.24 -11.52
C CYS A 289 0.77 -9.80 -11.77
N THR A 290 1.72 -8.96 -12.18
CA THR A 290 3.11 -9.40 -12.41
C THR A 290 3.80 -9.78 -11.10
N ASP A 291 3.53 -9.07 -10.00
CA ASP A 291 4.03 -9.46 -8.67
C ASP A 291 3.54 -10.85 -8.26
N LYS A 292 2.23 -11.13 -8.43
CA LYS A 292 1.63 -12.42 -8.13
C LYS A 292 2.24 -13.54 -8.96
N LEU A 293 2.46 -13.27 -10.26
CA LEU A 293 3.02 -14.23 -11.19
C LEU A 293 4.50 -14.49 -10.93
N LEU A 294 5.25 -13.53 -10.41
CA LEU A 294 6.68 -13.70 -10.12
C LEU A 294 6.97 -14.14 -8.68
N GLY A 295 5.93 -14.51 -7.91
CA GLY A 295 6.08 -14.98 -6.53
C GLY A 295 6.41 -13.89 -5.50
N LEU A 296 6.26 -12.61 -5.87
CA LEU A 296 6.48 -11.45 -4.99
C LEU A 296 5.25 -11.18 -4.12
N CYS A 297 4.78 -12.19 -3.39
CA CYS A 297 3.53 -12.14 -2.63
C CYS A 297 3.49 -11.01 -1.60
N GLU A 298 4.62 -10.73 -0.93
CA GLU A 298 4.74 -9.62 0.01
C GLU A 298 4.47 -8.26 -0.64
N GLN A 299 4.78 -8.12 -1.92
CA GLN A 299 4.51 -6.90 -2.69
C GLN A 299 3.02 -6.78 -3.02
N VAL A 300 2.37 -7.87 -3.46
CA VAL A 300 0.90 -7.92 -3.64
C VAL A 300 0.20 -7.57 -2.32
N LYS A 301 0.66 -8.16 -1.21
CA LYS A 301 0.13 -7.90 0.14
C LYS A 301 0.28 -6.44 0.53
N SER A 302 1.46 -5.85 0.37
CA SER A 302 1.71 -4.45 0.74
C SER A 302 0.86 -3.45 -0.08
N LYS A 303 0.64 -3.73 -1.37
CA LYS A 303 -0.13 -2.88 -2.30
C LYS A 303 -1.64 -2.93 -2.05
N TRP A 304 -2.13 -3.95 -1.35
CA TRP A 304 -3.55 -4.03 -0.93
C TRP A 304 -4.00 -2.82 -0.11
N LYS A 305 -3.11 -2.27 0.73
CA LYS A 305 -3.37 -1.02 1.46
C LYS A 305 -3.81 0.10 0.51
N ILE A 306 -3.09 0.28 -0.58
CA ILE A 306 -3.30 1.38 -1.53
C ILE A 306 -4.63 1.18 -2.25
N ALA A 307 -4.89 -0.04 -2.70
CA ALA A 307 -6.15 -0.38 -3.36
C ALA A 307 -7.36 -0.05 -2.47
N LEU A 308 -7.35 -0.48 -1.21
CA LEU A 308 -8.45 -0.19 -0.27
C LEU A 308 -8.55 1.28 0.11
N ASP A 309 -7.42 1.96 0.33
CA ASP A 309 -7.40 3.40 0.59
C ASP A 309 -8.06 4.16 -0.58
N MET A 310 -7.78 3.75 -1.82
CA MET A 310 -8.33 4.33 -3.05
C MET A 310 -9.83 4.04 -3.21
N PHE A 311 -10.24 2.77 -3.13
CA PHE A 311 -11.65 2.38 -3.25
C PHE A 311 -12.53 3.01 -2.17
N SER A 312 -12.08 2.95 -0.90
CA SER A 312 -12.84 3.49 0.22
C SER A 312 -12.96 5.01 0.16
N SER A 313 -11.91 5.71 -0.27
CA SER A 313 -11.93 7.16 -0.42
C SER A 313 -12.77 7.61 -1.61
N PHE A 314 -12.71 6.89 -2.73
CA PHE A 314 -13.58 7.14 -3.88
C PHE A 314 -15.05 6.94 -3.49
N TYR A 315 -15.38 5.80 -2.86
CA TYR A 315 -16.74 5.54 -2.39
C TYR A 315 -17.22 6.60 -1.40
N LYS A 316 -16.37 7.02 -0.47
CA LYS A 316 -16.72 8.05 0.51
C LYS A 316 -16.92 9.41 -0.14
N CYS A 317 -15.95 9.90 -0.90
CA CYS A 317 -15.92 11.29 -1.36
C CYS A 317 -16.78 11.53 -2.61
N TYR A 318 -16.92 10.52 -3.46
CA TYR A 318 -17.65 10.65 -4.73
C TYR A 318 -19.04 10.00 -4.67
N ILE A 319 -19.13 8.74 -4.23
CA ILE A 319 -20.40 8.00 -4.27
C ILE A 319 -21.34 8.38 -3.11
N THR A 320 -20.84 8.42 -1.88
CA THR A 320 -21.68 8.56 -0.68
C THR A 320 -22.27 9.96 -0.53
N TYR A 321 -21.51 10.99 -0.89
CA TYR A 321 -21.90 12.39 -0.74
C TYR A 321 -22.50 13.00 -2.00
N PHE A 322 -22.71 12.22 -3.06
CA PHE A 322 -23.38 12.68 -4.26
C PHE A 322 -24.72 13.36 -3.92
N PRO A 323 -25.03 14.59 -4.44
CA PRO A 323 -24.29 15.37 -5.45
C PRO A 323 -23.31 16.45 -4.91
N HIS A 324 -22.93 16.42 -3.63
CA HIS A 324 -22.07 17.45 -3.01
C HIS A 324 -20.59 17.32 -3.43
N GLU A 325 -20.22 17.99 -4.52
CA GLU A 325 -18.86 18.01 -5.06
C GLU A 325 -17.82 18.64 -4.10
N GLU A 326 -18.25 19.44 -3.13
CA GLU A 326 -17.35 20.09 -2.17
C GLU A 326 -16.53 19.09 -1.35
N HIS A 327 -17.05 17.89 -1.12
CA HIS A 327 -16.28 16.82 -0.47
C HIS A 327 -15.08 16.37 -1.30
N PHE A 328 -15.25 16.28 -2.62
CA PHE A 328 -14.16 16.02 -3.54
C PHE A 328 -13.20 17.22 -3.63
N LYS A 329 -13.72 18.45 -3.66
CA LYS A 329 -12.88 19.66 -3.66
C LYS A 329 -12.04 19.82 -2.39
N LEU A 330 -12.52 19.35 -1.24
CA LEU A 330 -11.72 19.27 -0.02
C LEU A 330 -10.57 18.28 -0.13
N LEU A 331 -10.76 17.15 -0.82
CA LEU A 331 -9.69 16.18 -1.10
C LEU A 331 -8.64 16.77 -2.05
N GLU A 332 -9.07 17.43 -3.12
CA GLU A 332 -8.19 18.14 -4.07
C GLU A 332 -7.32 19.20 -3.39
N GLU A 333 -7.93 20.07 -2.56
CA GLU A 333 -7.17 21.08 -1.83
C GLU A 333 -6.29 20.48 -0.73
N HIS A 334 -6.70 19.34 -0.13
CA HIS A 334 -5.90 18.65 0.88
C HIS A 334 -4.61 18.12 0.27
N GLU A 335 -4.71 17.41 -0.86
CA GLU A 335 -3.56 16.92 -1.59
C GLU A 335 -2.60 18.06 -1.97
N ARG A 336 -3.14 19.15 -2.55
CA ARG A 336 -2.35 20.33 -2.92
C ARG A 336 -1.58 20.90 -1.72
N VAL A 337 -2.22 21.01 -0.57
CA VAL A 337 -1.60 21.52 0.67
C VAL A 337 -0.53 20.55 1.18
N GLN A 338 -0.78 19.24 1.18
CA GLN A 338 0.19 18.25 1.64
C GLN A 338 1.41 18.17 0.73
N ILE A 339 1.24 18.23 -0.60
CA ILE A 339 2.37 18.29 -1.55
C ILE A 339 3.26 19.50 -1.24
N LYS A 340 2.67 20.71 -1.15
CA LYS A 340 3.43 21.93 -0.84
C LYS A 340 4.14 21.83 0.51
N ARG A 341 3.46 21.31 1.53
CA ARG A 341 4.04 21.09 2.84
C ARG A 341 5.23 20.13 2.81
N ASN A 342 5.12 19.00 2.09
CA ASN A 342 6.19 18.02 1.95
C ASN A 342 7.42 18.59 1.24
N LEU A 343 7.19 19.50 0.30
CA LEU A 343 8.22 20.24 -0.44
C LEU A 343 8.80 21.45 0.32
N GLY A 344 8.28 21.77 1.51
CA GLY A 344 8.68 22.97 2.27
C GLY A 344 8.24 24.29 1.61
N GLN A 345 7.24 24.25 0.75
CA GLN A 345 6.71 25.40 0.03
C GLN A 345 5.56 26.07 0.80
N ALA A 346 5.39 27.37 0.59
CA ALA A 346 4.27 28.13 1.16
C ALA A 346 2.92 27.63 0.61
N TYR A 347 1.93 27.49 1.50
CA TYR A 347 0.58 27.06 1.17
C TYR A 347 -0.48 27.91 1.89
N SER A 348 -1.70 27.91 1.35
CA SER A 348 -2.89 28.50 1.96
C SER A 348 -4.00 27.46 2.04
N THR A 349 -4.82 27.56 3.08
CA THR A 349 -5.99 26.73 3.41
C THR A 349 -7.31 27.45 3.17
N GLU A 350 -7.29 28.73 2.75
CA GLU A 350 -8.50 29.57 2.62
C GLU A 350 -9.53 28.97 1.66
N ARG A 351 -9.07 28.47 0.51
CA ARG A 351 -9.96 27.84 -0.49
C ARG A 351 -10.57 26.54 0.03
N ALA A 352 -9.80 25.74 0.77
CA ALA A 352 -10.32 24.55 1.44
C ALA A 352 -11.38 24.94 2.49
N TYR A 353 -11.12 26.00 3.27
CA TYR A 353 -12.07 26.49 4.25
C TYR A 353 -13.35 27.02 3.62
N SER A 354 -13.30 27.67 2.45
CA SER A 354 -14.52 28.09 1.75
C SER A 354 -15.39 26.91 1.35
N PHE A 355 -14.82 25.83 0.81
CA PHE A 355 -15.58 24.61 0.51
C PHE A 355 -16.15 23.96 1.77
N TYR A 356 -15.38 23.93 2.86
CA TYR A 356 -15.85 23.46 4.16
C TYR A 356 -17.05 24.26 4.67
N LYS A 357 -17.05 25.59 4.53
CA LYS A 357 -18.16 26.45 4.97
C LYS A 357 -19.40 26.33 4.09
N THR A 358 -19.26 25.95 2.83
CA THR A 358 -20.41 25.55 1.99
C THR A 358 -21.08 24.30 2.54
N LEU A 359 -20.30 23.28 2.91
CA LEU A 359 -20.82 22.03 3.49
C LEU A 359 -21.36 22.22 4.92
N TYR A 360 -20.70 23.07 5.70
CA TYR A 360 -20.99 23.30 7.11
C TYR A 360 -21.05 24.80 7.44
N PRO A 361 -22.16 25.49 7.10
CA PRO A 361 -22.33 26.92 7.36
C PRO A 361 -22.17 27.30 8.83
N ASN A 362 -22.49 26.38 9.75
CA ASN A 362 -22.31 26.54 11.20
C ASN A 362 -21.14 25.73 11.78
N GLY A 363 -20.28 25.19 10.90
CA GLY A 363 -19.07 24.46 11.29
C GLY A 363 -18.03 25.34 11.99
N VAL A 364 -16.93 24.71 12.40
CA VAL A 364 -15.90 25.35 13.25
C VAL A 364 -15.22 26.57 12.62
N SER A 365 -14.57 27.37 13.47
CA SER A 365 -13.70 28.49 13.06
C SER A 365 -12.56 28.01 12.14
N GLN A 366 -12.03 28.91 11.31
CA GLN A 366 -10.93 28.62 10.39
C GLN A 366 -9.71 28.01 11.09
N GLU A 367 -9.28 28.54 12.22
CA GLU A 367 -8.13 28.02 12.98
C GLU A 367 -8.32 26.55 13.40
N ALA A 368 -9.51 26.21 13.91
CA ALA A 368 -9.85 24.84 14.30
C ALA A 368 -9.94 23.91 13.08
N PHE A 369 -10.48 24.39 11.95
CA PHE A 369 -10.48 23.65 10.69
C PHE A 369 -9.05 23.38 10.22
N GLU A 370 -8.18 24.39 10.16
CA GLU A 370 -6.80 24.28 9.66
C GLU A 370 -6.00 23.26 10.45
N LYS A 371 -6.10 23.30 11.79
CA LYS A 371 -5.47 22.31 12.66
C LYS A 371 -5.85 20.88 12.30
N SER A 372 -7.12 20.63 12.00
CA SER A 372 -7.62 19.31 11.61
C SER A 372 -7.29 18.98 10.15
N PHE A 373 -7.36 19.95 9.25
CA PHE A 373 -7.15 19.79 7.81
C PHE A 373 -5.70 19.46 7.46
N LEU A 374 -4.74 19.94 8.26
CA LEU A 374 -3.33 19.61 8.07
C LEU A 374 -2.96 18.19 8.50
N ALA A 375 -3.88 17.43 9.12
CA ALA A 375 -3.69 16.00 9.38
C ALA A 375 -3.81 15.17 8.09
N ILE A 376 -3.32 13.92 8.11
CA ILE A 376 -3.30 13.00 6.94
C ILE A 376 -4.69 12.78 6.33
N SER A 377 -5.75 12.74 7.15
CA SER A 377 -7.14 12.55 6.70
C SER A 377 -7.97 13.84 6.79
N GLY A 378 -7.29 14.99 6.67
CA GLY A 378 -7.87 16.32 6.85
C GLY A 378 -9.06 16.64 5.95
N TYR A 379 -9.10 16.05 4.74
CA TYR A 379 -10.23 16.14 3.80
C TYR A 379 -11.56 15.60 4.35
N THR A 380 -11.55 14.94 5.51
CA THR A 380 -12.76 14.36 6.14
C THR A 380 -13.28 15.16 7.33
N VAL A 381 -12.77 16.37 7.54
CA VAL A 381 -13.18 17.24 8.64
C VAL A 381 -14.69 17.53 8.58
N ASN A 382 -15.38 17.22 9.68
CA ASN A 382 -16.83 17.38 9.79
C ASN A 382 -17.23 18.72 10.44
N GLU A 383 -18.54 18.95 10.60
CA GLU A 383 -19.10 20.15 11.24
C GLU A 383 -18.49 20.44 12.62
N LYS A 384 -18.11 19.40 13.38
CA LYS A 384 -17.52 19.50 14.72
C LYS A 384 -15.98 19.64 14.69
N GLY A 385 -15.39 19.82 13.51
CA GLY A 385 -13.94 19.92 13.33
C GLY A 385 -13.19 18.61 13.53
N LYS A 386 -13.89 17.46 13.59
CA LYS A 386 -13.28 16.14 13.78
C LYS A 386 -13.01 15.47 12.45
N THR A 387 -11.84 14.84 12.32
CA THR A 387 -11.45 14.03 11.16
C THR A 387 -11.63 12.54 11.46
N LYS A 388 -11.89 11.77 10.41
CA LYS A 388 -11.93 10.32 10.47
C LYS A 388 -10.60 9.77 9.95
N ASN A 389 -9.89 8.99 10.77
CA ASN A 389 -8.67 8.36 10.31
C ASN A 389 -8.94 7.39 9.13
N ILE A 390 -7.91 7.12 8.34
CA ILE A 390 -8.02 6.33 7.11
C ILE A 390 -8.47 4.89 7.37
N THR A 391 -7.92 4.25 8.41
CA THR A 391 -8.28 2.89 8.81
C THR A 391 -9.77 2.76 9.09
N ASN A 392 -10.38 3.76 9.73
CA ASN A 392 -11.81 3.76 9.99
C ASN A 392 -12.62 4.03 8.71
N ILE A 393 -12.10 4.77 7.73
CA ILE A 393 -12.74 4.93 6.42
C ILE A 393 -12.77 3.58 5.69
N VAL A 394 -11.63 2.87 5.69
CA VAL A 394 -11.53 1.53 5.10
C VAL A 394 -12.42 0.52 5.83
N LYS A 395 -12.44 0.52 7.18
CA LYS A 395 -13.33 -0.35 7.96
C LYS A 395 -14.80 -0.17 7.56
N ASP A 396 -15.30 1.07 7.49
CA ASP A 396 -16.68 1.34 7.06
C ASP A 396 -16.95 0.83 5.64
N PHE A 397 -16.01 1.03 4.72
CA PHE A 397 -16.15 0.55 3.34
C PHE A 397 -16.18 -1.00 3.28
N ILE A 398 -15.27 -1.66 4.00
CA ILE A 398 -15.18 -3.12 4.05
C ILE A 398 -16.47 -3.75 4.58
N THR A 399 -17.21 -3.11 5.50
CA THR A 399 -18.50 -3.63 5.99
C THR A 399 -19.55 -3.86 4.90
N LYS A 400 -19.41 -3.25 3.72
CA LYS A 400 -20.28 -3.47 2.56
C LYS A 400 -20.18 -4.88 1.99
N PHE A 401 -19.10 -5.60 2.31
CA PHE A 401 -18.86 -6.98 1.90
C PHE A 401 -19.18 -7.99 3.01
N SER A 402 -19.84 -7.55 4.09
CA SER A 402 -20.26 -8.43 5.17
C SER A 402 -21.38 -9.38 4.72
N ASN A 403 -21.23 -10.64 5.09
CA ASN A 403 -22.23 -11.69 4.91
C ASN A 403 -22.50 -12.36 6.27
N PRO A 404 -23.60 -12.01 6.96
CA PRO A 404 -23.89 -12.52 8.29
C PRO A 404 -24.19 -14.03 8.32
N THR A 405 -24.41 -14.64 7.16
CA THR A 405 -24.69 -16.09 7.03
C THR A 405 -23.44 -16.93 6.79
N ALA A 406 -22.30 -16.31 6.48
CA ALA A 406 -21.05 -17.02 6.23
C ALA A 406 -20.34 -17.41 7.53
N LYS A 407 -19.69 -18.58 7.56
CA LYS A 407 -18.90 -19.04 8.72
C LYS A 407 -17.74 -18.08 9.05
N VAL A 408 -17.13 -17.51 8.02
CA VAL A 408 -16.21 -16.37 8.10
C VAL A 408 -16.65 -15.43 7.00
N SER A 409 -17.07 -14.24 7.39
CA SER A 409 -17.49 -13.23 6.43
C SER A 409 -16.27 -12.63 5.73
N PHE A 410 -16.39 -12.37 4.42
CA PHE A 410 -15.25 -11.99 3.58
C PHE A 410 -14.66 -10.62 3.95
N ASP A 411 -15.49 -9.72 4.48
CA ASP A 411 -15.05 -8.44 5.06
C ASP A 411 -14.00 -8.61 6.16
N ARG A 412 -14.04 -9.70 6.93
CA ARG A 412 -13.02 -10.01 7.94
C ARG A 412 -11.68 -10.37 7.30
N SER A 413 -11.69 -11.18 6.24
CA SER A 413 -10.47 -11.50 5.47
C SER A 413 -9.86 -10.23 4.86
N MET A 414 -10.67 -9.38 4.24
CA MET A 414 -10.22 -8.11 3.67
C MET A 414 -9.57 -7.20 4.72
N LEU A 415 -10.15 -7.13 5.92
CA LEU A 415 -9.61 -6.32 7.01
C LEU A 415 -8.30 -6.90 7.55
N LEU A 416 -8.20 -8.24 7.66
CA LEU A 416 -6.97 -8.91 8.06
C LEU A 416 -5.83 -8.60 7.09
N ASP A 417 -6.06 -8.81 5.79
CA ASP A 417 -5.10 -8.48 4.74
C ASP A 417 -4.72 -7.00 4.78
N TYR A 418 -5.67 -6.10 5.07
CA TYR A 418 -5.41 -4.67 5.17
C TYR A 418 -4.51 -4.34 6.37
N VAL A 419 -4.70 -4.94 7.54
CA VAL A 419 -3.81 -4.68 8.69
C VAL A 419 -2.41 -5.24 8.46
N GLU A 420 -2.29 -6.43 7.86
CA GLU A 420 -1.01 -7.03 7.47
C GLU A 420 -0.27 -6.16 6.43
N SER A 421 -1.00 -5.65 5.43
CA SER A 421 -0.43 -4.74 4.43
C SER A 421 0.16 -3.47 5.05
N GLN A 422 -0.45 -2.94 6.11
CA GLN A 422 0.09 -1.78 6.84
C GLN A 422 1.39 -2.12 7.58
N MET A 423 1.55 -3.36 8.06
CA MET A 423 2.78 -3.81 8.71
C MET A 423 3.91 -3.96 7.71
N LEU A 424 3.62 -4.54 6.54
CA LEU A 424 4.58 -4.75 5.44
C LEU A 424 4.95 -3.47 4.71
N SER A 425 4.11 -2.44 4.75
CA SER A 425 4.42 -1.14 4.14
C SER A 425 5.49 -0.34 4.90
N HIS A 426 6.18 -0.93 5.89
CA HIS A 426 7.25 -0.28 6.66
C HIS A 426 8.40 -1.24 6.98
N ALA A 427 9.61 -0.68 7.08
CA ALA A 427 10.84 -1.38 7.41
C ALA A 427 10.96 -1.63 8.93
N ASN A 428 10.04 -2.43 9.48
CA ASN A 428 9.93 -2.70 10.92
C ASN A 428 10.36 -4.12 11.32
N GLY A 429 10.95 -4.90 10.41
CA GLY A 429 11.35 -6.29 10.66
C GLY A 429 10.20 -7.30 10.68
N TYR A 430 8.94 -6.89 10.51
CA TYR A 430 7.78 -7.80 10.46
C TYR A 430 7.94 -8.88 9.38
N MET A 431 8.44 -8.51 8.20
CA MET A 431 8.68 -9.45 7.11
C MET A 431 9.65 -10.59 7.48
N TRP A 432 10.63 -10.31 8.35
CA TRP A 432 11.58 -11.32 8.83
C TRP A 432 10.99 -12.21 9.92
N TYR A 433 10.32 -11.62 10.91
CA TYR A 433 9.93 -12.34 12.13
C TYR A 433 8.50 -12.92 12.10
N ALA A 434 7.62 -12.41 11.24
CA ALA A 434 6.26 -12.92 11.11
C ALA A 434 6.23 -14.28 10.38
N ASN A 435 5.17 -15.05 10.61
CA ASN A 435 4.92 -16.26 9.83
C ASN A 435 4.75 -15.90 8.35
N ARG A 436 5.40 -16.63 7.45
CA ARG A 436 5.30 -16.40 6.01
C ARG A 436 3.86 -16.43 5.48
N GLY A 437 2.95 -17.18 6.09
CA GLY A 437 1.53 -17.16 5.74
C GLY A 437 0.92 -15.74 5.78
N ALA A 438 1.38 -14.88 6.70
CA ALA A 438 0.91 -13.51 6.86
C ALA A 438 1.28 -12.57 5.70
N TRP A 439 2.17 -12.98 4.80
CA TRP A 439 2.52 -12.19 3.61
C TRP A 439 2.57 -13.02 2.32
N GLY A 440 2.53 -14.35 2.41
CA GLY A 440 2.57 -15.29 1.29
C GLY A 440 1.21 -15.65 0.71
N ASP A 441 0.13 -15.59 1.51
CA ASP A 441 -1.23 -15.81 1.01
C ASP A 441 -1.85 -14.49 0.52
N VAL A 442 -2.12 -14.43 -0.77
CA VAL A 442 -2.57 -13.22 -1.48
C VAL A 442 -3.80 -13.46 -2.35
N ASN A 443 -4.36 -14.69 -2.34
CA ASN A 443 -5.52 -15.00 -3.18
C ASN A 443 -6.75 -14.20 -2.75
N ASN A 444 -6.95 -14.02 -1.44
CA ASN A 444 -8.03 -13.19 -0.90
C ASN A 444 -7.92 -11.73 -1.33
N ILE A 445 -6.71 -11.21 -1.54
CA ILE A 445 -6.49 -9.85 -2.04
C ILE A 445 -6.97 -9.71 -3.48
N ILE A 446 -6.62 -10.66 -4.35
CA ILE A 446 -7.07 -10.61 -5.75
C ILE A 446 -8.60 -10.70 -5.81
N ILE A 447 -9.21 -11.60 -5.05
CA ILE A 447 -10.68 -11.71 -4.96
C ILE A 447 -11.29 -10.43 -4.37
N GLY A 448 -10.66 -9.85 -3.34
CA GLY A 448 -11.10 -8.61 -2.72
C GLY A 448 -11.03 -7.41 -3.66
N MET A 449 -10.00 -7.34 -4.50
CA MET A 449 -9.85 -6.33 -5.55
C MET A 449 -11.02 -6.37 -6.53
N ASP A 450 -11.35 -7.56 -7.01
CA ASP A 450 -12.45 -7.84 -7.93
C ASP A 450 -13.80 -7.45 -7.33
N MET A 451 -14.04 -7.84 -6.07
CA MET A 451 -15.25 -7.49 -5.34
C MET A 451 -15.40 -5.98 -5.14
N CYS A 452 -14.31 -5.29 -4.77
CA CYS A 452 -14.30 -3.83 -4.64
C CYS A 452 -14.62 -3.15 -5.97
N LEU A 453 -13.99 -3.60 -7.05
CA LEU A 453 -14.18 -3.04 -8.39
C LEU A 453 -15.63 -3.20 -8.84
N MET A 454 -16.19 -4.40 -8.71
CA MET A 454 -17.59 -4.67 -9.04
C MET A 454 -18.54 -3.77 -8.24
N PHE A 455 -18.33 -3.67 -6.93
CA PHE A 455 -19.15 -2.82 -6.06
C PHE A 455 -19.11 -1.33 -6.46
N ILE A 456 -17.92 -0.81 -6.79
CA ILE A 456 -17.78 0.58 -7.24
C ILE A 456 -18.50 0.79 -8.58
N LEU A 457 -18.36 -0.12 -9.54
CA LEU A 457 -19.02 0.00 -10.83
C LEU A 457 -20.55 -0.06 -10.71
N GLU A 458 -21.07 -0.95 -9.86
CA GLU A 458 -22.50 -1.01 -9.56
C GLU A 458 -23.00 0.27 -8.87
N SER A 459 -22.19 0.84 -7.97
CA SER A 459 -22.49 2.11 -7.29
C SER A 459 -22.53 3.28 -8.27
N ILE A 460 -21.56 3.38 -9.18
CA ILE A 460 -21.55 4.39 -10.25
C ILE A 460 -22.78 4.22 -11.14
N LEU A 461 -23.11 2.98 -11.53
CA LEU A 461 -24.29 2.70 -12.34
C LEU A 461 -25.58 3.16 -11.64
N ALA A 462 -25.72 2.89 -10.34
CA ALA A 462 -26.86 3.34 -9.55
C ALA A 462 -26.95 4.88 -9.51
N MET A 463 -25.83 5.55 -9.25
CA MET A 463 -25.73 7.01 -9.21
C MET A 463 -26.15 7.66 -10.55
N PHE A 464 -25.64 7.17 -11.68
CA PHE A 464 -25.98 7.71 -13.00
C PHE A 464 -27.42 7.38 -13.44
N ASN A 465 -27.98 6.25 -13.02
CA ASN A 465 -29.42 6.00 -13.21
C ASN A 465 -30.26 7.00 -12.40
N ALA A 466 -29.85 7.32 -11.16
CA ALA A 466 -30.54 8.33 -10.36
C ALA A 466 -30.47 9.73 -11.00
N HIS A 467 -29.30 10.16 -11.51
CA HIS A 467 -29.18 11.39 -12.30
C HIS A 467 -30.15 11.44 -13.47
N LYS A 468 -30.17 10.38 -14.29
CA LYS A 468 -31.09 10.29 -15.43
C LYS A 468 -32.55 10.44 -15.01
N THR A 469 -32.94 9.86 -13.88
CA THR A 469 -34.31 9.96 -13.35
C THR A 469 -34.60 11.35 -12.79
N ILE A 470 -33.67 11.97 -12.07
CA ILE A 470 -33.85 13.28 -11.41
C ILE A 470 -33.86 14.43 -12.43
N GLU A 471 -32.93 14.40 -13.38
CA GLU A 471 -32.76 15.45 -14.39
C GLU A 471 -33.60 15.21 -15.65
N GLU A 472 -34.33 14.08 -15.71
CA GLU A 472 -35.14 13.66 -16.85
C GLU A 472 -34.37 13.72 -18.20
N THR A 473 -33.08 13.39 -18.15
CA THR A 473 -32.15 13.53 -19.28
C THR A 473 -31.57 12.21 -19.75
N ASP A 474 -31.45 12.05 -21.08
CA ASP A 474 -30.74 10.93 -21.70
C ASP A 474 -29.24 11.22 -21.93
N TYR A 475 -28.74 12.39 -21.51
CA TYR A 475 -27.36 12.81 -21.71
C TYR A 475 -26.34 11.77 -21.22
N TYR A 476 -26.57 11.18 -20.04
CA TYR A 476 -25.67 10.18 -19.45
C TYR A 476 -25.92 8.72 -19.89
N LYS A 477 -26.83 8.48 -20.85
CA LYS A 477 -27.12 7.12 -21.36
C LYS A 477 -25.88 6.38 -21.88
N PRO A 478 -24.89 7.02 -22.54
CA PRO A 478 -23.65 6.35 -22.93
C PRO A 478 -22.86 5.81 -21.73
N ILE A 479 -22.70 6.60 -20.67
CA ILE A 479 -22.04 6.18 -19.42
C ILE A 479 -22.77 5.00 -18.78
N ILE A 480 -24.10 5.11 -18.63
CA ILE A 480 -24.93 4.05 -18.05
C ILE A 480 -24.77 2.73 -18.82
N ASN A 481 -24.80 2.79 -20.16
CA ASN A 481 -24.68 1.59 -20.99
C ASN A 481 -23.28 0.98 -20.92
N LEU A 482 -22.24 1.82 -20.95
CA LEU A 482 -20.86 1.38 -20.80
C LEU A 482 -20.66 0.66 -19.47
N VAL A 483 -20.96 1.32 -18.35
CA VAL A 483 -20.75 0.76 -17.01
C VAL A 483 -21.56 -0.53 -16.83
N ARG A 484 -22.83 -0.58 -17.28
CA ARG A 484 -23.65 -1.80 -17.23
C ARG A 484 -23.01 -2.98 -17.98
N ASN A 485 -22.44 -2.73 -19.16
CA ASN A 485 -21.78 -3.76 -19.94
C ASN A 485 -20.44 -4.16 -19.31
N SER A 486 -19.70 -3.21 -18.75
CA SER A 486 -18.45 -3.44 -18.02
C SER A 486 -18.67 -4.35 -16.80
N VAL A 487 -19.70 -4.08 -15.98
CA VAL A 487 -20.09 -4.93 -14.84
C VAL A 487 -20.31 -6.38 -15.26
N LYS A 488 -21.03 -6.62 -16.37
CA LYS A 488 -21.26 -7.99 -16.87
C LYS A 488 -19.97 -8.68 -17.28
N ARG A 489 -19.09 -7.97 -17.99
CA ARG A 489 -17.82 -8.52 -18.49
C ARG A 489 -16.83 -8.79 -17.36
N ILE A 490 -16.68 -7.84 -16.43
CA ILE A 490 -15.81 -8.01 -15.26
C ILE A 490 -16.29 -9.18 -14.41
N LYS A 491 -17.61 -9.34 -14.19
CA LYS A 491 -18.13 -10.51 -13.48
C LYS A 491 -17.65 -11.84 -14.08
N THR A 492 -17.73 -11.99 -15.41
CA THR A 492 -17.22 -13.18 -16.09
C THR A 492 -15.70 -13.36 -15.91
N ILE A 493 -14.94 -12.28 -15.95
CA ILE A 493 -13.49 -12.28 -15.72
C ILE A 493 -13.17 -12.71 -14.28
N CYS A 494 -13.89 -12.19 -13.28
CA CYS A 494 -13.75 -12.56 -11.87
C CYS A 494 -14.04 -14.04 -11.64
N ASP A 495 -15.14 -14.55 -12.21
CA ASP A 495 -15.51 -15.97 -12.11
C ASP A 495 -14.42 -16.89 -12.67
N GLU A 496 -13.77 -16.50 -13.78
CA GLU A 496 -12.64 -17.23 -14.35
C GLU A 496 -11.36 -17.10 -13.52
N LYS A 497 -11.07 -15.91 -12.97
CA LYS A 497 -9.93 -15.70 -12.06
C LYS A 497 -10.05 -16.59 -10.81
N ILE A 498 -11.23 -16.66 -10.19
CA ILE A 498 -11.49 -17.51 -9.01
C ILE A 498 -11.19 -18.98 -9.31
N LYS A 499 -11.58 -19.49 -10.49
CA LYS A 499 -11.27 -20.87 -10.91
C LYS A 499 -9.77 -21.12 -11.00
N ILE A 500 -9.03 -20.15 -11.56
CA ILE A 500 -7.56 -20.24 -11.64
C ILE A 500 -6.95 -20.23 -10.25
N LEU A 501 -7.32 -19.29 -9.39
CA LEU A 501 -6.79 -19.17 -8.02
C LEU A 501 -7.09 -20.40 -7.15
N GLY A 502 -8.15 -21.15 -7.46
CA GLY A 502 -8.52 -22.40 -6.80
C GLY A 502 -7.70 -23.63 -7.21
N VAL A 503 -6.81 -23.54 -8.19
CA VAL A 503 -5.95 -24.66 -8.62
C VAL A 503 -4.83 -24.86 -7.58
N PRO A 504 -4.75 -26.03 -6.91
CA PRO A 504 -3.69 -26.33 -5.95
C PRO A 504 -2.33 -26.31 -6.65
N GLY A 505 -1.33 -25.70 -6.02
CA GLY A 505 0.02 -25.66 -6.59
C GLY A 505 0.28 -24.51 -7.56
N ILE A 506 -0.63 -23.54 -7.71
CA ILE A 506 -0.22 -22.16 -8.10
C ILE A 506 0.41 -21.46 -6.88
N VAL A 507 1.39 -22.14 -6.29
CA VAL A 507 2.49 -21.49 -5.60
C VAL A 507 3.48 -21.25 -6.72
N ILE A 508 3.44 -20.05 -7.30
CA ILE A 508 4.53 -19.64 -8.19
C ILE A 508 5.71 -19.26 -7.30
#